data_AF-A0A382TKX1-F1
#
_entry.id   AF-A0A382TKX1-F1
#
_cell.length_a   1.000
_cell.length_b   1.000
_cell.length_c   1.000
_cell.angle_alpha   90.00
_cell.angle_beta   90.00
_cell.angle_gamma   90.00
#
_symmetry.space_group_name_H-M   'P 1'
#
loop_
_entity.id
_entity.type
_entity.pdbx_description
1 polymer ?
#
loop_
_entity_poly.entity_id
_entity_poly.type
_entity_poly.pdbx_seq_one_letter_code
_entity_poly.pdbx_strand_id
1 'polypeptide(L)'
;MLDIKEVMKTFEIQEIDFYEVNQLATDNDIDCFEVLSSALIQGVLVAEEQKLLSSFVKSVSGKGKTIKSQLFQDAFAAFIVGDLFDKTFLEFGATDGIELSNSYMLEQNLGWTGVLAEPSPQWHLELKKNRPNTTIITDCIWKCSGEKLDFFMSDIGIYSTLNDYKLHDASSKPGNTQLRIKNGKIIEVHSVSLNDVMEITFNGLAPSYLSIDTEGSEYEILNSLDFEKY
;
A
#
# COMPACT_ATOMS: atom_id res chain seq x y z
N MET A 1 19.17 4.96 22.93
CA MET A 1 18.55 3.78 22.31
C MET A 1 17.25 3.53 23.06
N LEU A 2 16.12 3.59 22.37
CA LEU A 2 14.80 3.34 22.96
C LEU A 2 14.74 1.90 23.50
N ASP A 3 14.38 1.73 24.77
CA ASP A 3 14.15 0.40 25.36
C ASP A 3 12.76 -0.12 24.95
N ILE A 4 12.69 -0.69 23.75
CA ILE A 4 11.45 -1.25 23.20
C ILE A 4 10.86 -2.32 24.11
N LYS A 5 11.67 -3.14 24.79
CA LYS A 5 11.18 -4.10 25.77
C LYS A 5 10.46 -3.44 26.95
N GLU A 6 10.90 -2.26 27.39
CA GLU A 6 10.20 -1.51 28.44
C GLU A 6 8.85 -0.98 27.93
N VAL A 7 8.79 -0.49 26.69
CA VAL A 7 7.53 -0.07 26.05
C VAL A 7 6.58 -1.27 25.90
N MET A 8 7.05 -2.39 25.36
CA MET A 8 6.27 -3.62 25.14
C MET A 8 5.77 -4.25 26.44
N LYS A 9 6.54 -4.17 27.54
CA LYS A 9 6.11 -4.67 28.87
C LYS A 9 4.82 -4.01 29.34
N THR A 10 4.57 -2.77 28.94
CA THR A 10 3.33 -2.05 29.25
C THR A 10 2.11 -2.67 28.58
N PHE A 11 2.32 -3.42 27.49
CA PHE A 11 1.28 -4.02 26.66
C PHE A 11 1.28 -5.56 26.65
N GLU A 12 2.14 -6.20 27.46
CA GLU A 12 2.30 -7.66 27.54
C GLU A 12 2.67 -8.36 26.20
N ILE A 13 3.26 -7.62 25.26
CA ILE A 13 3.63 -8.12 23.94
C ILE A 13 5.02 -8.81 24.01
N GLN A 14 5.17 -9.97 23.35
CA GLN A 14 6.43 -10.72 23.31
C GLN A 14 7.28 -10.43 22.06
N GLU A 15 6.62 -10.15 20.93
CA GLU A 15 7.22 -9.86 19.63
C GLU A 15 6.47 -8.70 18.99
N ILE A 16 7.18 -7.84 18.26
CA ILE A 16 6.54 -6.72 17.53
C ILE A 16 6.54 -6.99 16.04
N ASP A 17 5.50 -6.52 15.36
CA ASP A 17 5.44 -6.50 13.91
C ASP A 17 5.78 -5.12 13.31
N PHE A 18 5.74 -5.04 11.98
CA PHE A 18 6.01 -3.79 11.26
C PHE A 18 4.95 -2.71 11.47
N TYR A 19 3.69 -3.08 11.73
CA TYR A 19 2.64 -2.12 12.04
C TYR A 19 2.95 -1.42 13.37
N GLU A 20 3.24 -2.20 14.40
CA GLU A 20 3.54 -1.71 15.74
C GLU A 20 4.82 -0.87 15.77
N VAL A 21 5.84 -1.26 15.01
CA VAL A 21 7.05 -0.44 14.81
C VAL A 21 6.67 0.95 14.27
N ASN A 22 5.89 0.99 13.20
CA ASN A 22 5.57 2.24 12.51
C ASN A 22 4.67 3.14 13.38
N GLN A 23 3.72 2.53 14.09
CA GLN A 23 2.87 3.22 15.05
C GLN A 23 3.70 3.80 16.20
N LEU A 24 4.61 3.01 16.79
CA LEU A 24 5.47 3.47 17.87
C LEU A 24 6.39 4.61 17.43
N ALA A 25 6.96 4.51 16.23
CA ALA A 25 7.77 5.56 15.64
C ALA A 25 6.97 6.87 15.49
N THR A 26 5.76 6.77 14.95
CA THR A 26 4.86 7.91 14.71
C THR A 26 4.41 8.56 16.02
N ASP A 27 3.92 7.77 16.98
CA ASP A 27 3.36 8.27 18.24
C ASP A 27 4.40 8.99 19.12
N ASN A 28 5.68 8.66 18.94
CA ASN A 28 6.78 9.21 19.72
C ASN A 28 7.67 10.18 18.92
N ASP A 29 7.35 10.48 17.65
CA ASP A 29 8.18 11.28 16.74
C ASP A 29 9.64 10.78 16.66
N ILE A 30 9.79 9.45 16.55
CA ILE A 30 11.08 8.75 16.45
C ILE A 30 11.28 8.28 15.01
N ASP A 31 12.52 8.33 14.52
CA ASP A 31 12.85 7.73 13.23
C ASP A 31 12.59 6.21 13.27
N CYS A 32 11.74 5.71 12.37
CA CYS A 32 11.34 4.30 12.38
C CYS A 32 12.51 3.33 12.18
N PHE A 33 13.64 3.76 11.56
CA PHE A 33 14.86 2.96 11.49
C PHE A 33 15.44 2.67 12.88
N GLU A 34 15.37 3.64 13.81
CA GLU A 34 15.85 3.44 15.18
C GLU A 34 15.00 2.40 15.91
N VAL A 35 13.69 2.44 15.70
CA VAL A 35 12.74 1.47 16.27
C VAL A 35 12.99 0.08 15.69
N LEU A 36 13.05 -0.06 14.35
CA LEU A 36 13.37 -1.33 13.67
C LEU A 36 14.70 -1.92 14.16
N SER A 37 15.74 -1.09 14.20
CA SER A 37 17.08 -1.53 14.59
C SER A 37 17.13 -1.99 16.04
N SER A 38 16.49 -1.23 16.94
CA SER A 38 16.41 -1.60 18.35
C SER A 38 15.61 -2.89 18.54
N ALA A 39 14.49 -3.04 17.85
CA ALA A 39 13.63 -4.23 17.96
C ALA A 39 14.34 -5.50 17.47
N LEU A 40 15.07 -5.39 16.36
CA LEU A 40 15.91 -6.45 15.83
C LEU A 40 17.04 -6.82 16.81
N ILE A 41 17.77 -5.83 17.35
CA ILE A 41 18.87 -6.07 18.32
C ILE A 41 18.36 -6.71 19.60
N GLN A 42 17.18 -6.31 20.07
CA GLN A 42 16.56 -6.84 21.27
C GLN A 42 15.93 -8.23 21.07
N GLY A 43 15.86 -8.71 19.81
CA GLY A 43 15.31 -10.01 19.46
C GLY A 43 13.79 -10.10 19.60
N VAL A 44 13.09 -8.96 19.47
CA VAL A 44 11.62 -8.88 19.55
C VAL A 44 10.98 -8.67 18.18
N LEU A 45 11.76 -8.31 17.16
CA LEU A 45 11.34 -8.33 15.76
C LEU A 45 11.96 -9.57 15.10
N VAL A 46 11.14 -10.54 14.74
CA VAL A 46 11.59 -11.86 14.27
C VAL A 46 10.93 -12.23 12.94
N ALA A 47 11.65 -13.03 12.15
CA ALA A 47 11.15 -13.65 10.93
C ALA A 47 11.83 -15.01 10.74
N GLU A 48 11.24 -15.89 9.93
CA GLU A 48 11.86 -17.15 9.54
C GLU A 48 13.22 -16.88 8.86
N GLU A 49 13.26 -15.92 7.93
CA GLU A 49 14.46 -15.52 7.20
C GLU A 49 15.21 -14.36 7.89
N GLN A 50 15.87 -14.66 9.00
CA GLN A 50 16.57 -13.66 9.84
C GLN A 50 17.63 -12.83 9.08
N LYS A 51 18.31 -13.42 8.09
CA LYS A 51 19.29 -12.69 7.27
C LYS A 51 18.62 -11.67 6.35
N LEU A 52 17.48 -12.01 5.78
CA LEU A 52 16.70 -11.13 4.93
C LEU A 52 16.17 -9.96 5.77
N LEU A 53 15.57 -10.25 6.93
CA LEU A 53 15.10 -9.23 7.87
C LEU A 53 16.22 -8.28 8.29
N SER A 54 17.38 -8.79 8.69
CA SER A 54 18.52 -7.96 9.07
C SER A 54 19.02 -7.07 7.93
N SER A 55 19.03 -7.59 6.69
CA SER A 55 19.44 -6.84 5.51
C SER A 55 18.42 -5.76 5.14
N PHE A 56 17.13 -6.09 5.24
CA PHE A 56 16.03 -5.16 5.04
C PHE A 56 16.07 -4.02 6.06
N VAL A 57 16.16 -4.31 7.36
CA VAL A 57 16.25 -3.28 8.41
C VAL A 57 17.41 -2.32 8.16
N LYS A 58 18.59 -2.83 7.77
CA LYS A 58 19.73 -1.98 7.39
C LYS A 58 19.44 -1.10 6.17
N SER A 59 18.69 -1.60 5.20
CA SER A 59 18.32 -0.85 3.99
C SER A 59 17.42 0.36 4.27
N VAL A 60 16.69 0.35 5.38
CA VAL A 60 15.82 1.46 5.82
C VAL A 60 16.62 2.65 6.38
N SER A 61 17.90 2.46 6.69
CA SER A 61 18.76 3.54 7.20
C SER A 61 18.74 4.77 6.28
N GLY A 62 18.50 5.94 6.88
CA GLY A 62 18.40 7.22 6.18
C GLY A 62 17.07 7.46 5.43
N LYS A 63 16.11 6.52 5.49
CA LYS A 63 14.80 6.62 4.83
C LYS A 63 13.62 6.69 5.81
N GLY A 64 13.88 6.65 7.12
CA GLY A 64 12.79 6.46 8.09
C GLY A 64 11.72 7.55 8.05
N LYS A 65 12.11 8.80 7.77
CA LYS A 65 11.17 9.93 7.66
C LYS A 65 10.45 10.05 6.32
N THR A 66 10.84 9.27 5.32
CA THR A 66 10.28 9.35 3.96
C THR A 66 9.25 8.26 3.68
N ILE A 67 9.30 7.16 4.43
CA ILE A 67 8.35 6.04 4.33
C ILE A 67 6.94 6.53 4.64
N LYS A 68 5.99 6.15 3.78
CA LYS A 68 4.56 6.48 3.95
C LYS A 68 3.67 5.26 4.13
N SER A 69 4.14 4.11 3.67
CA SER A 69 3.40 2.86 3.77
C SER A 69 3.18 2.42 5.21
N GLN A 70 2.10 1.68 5.44
CA GLN A 70 1.70 1.24 6.78
C GLN A 70 2.67 0.21 7.39
N LEU A 71 3.19 -0.69 6.55
CA LEU A 71 3.96 -1.88 6.92
C LEU A 71 5.33 -1.91 6.22
N PHE A 72 5.87 -0.75 5.86
CA PHE A 72 7.14 -0.62 5.13
C PHE A 72 7.12 -1.24 3.72
N GLN A 73 5.96 -1.39 3.08
CA GLN A 73 5.86 -1.99 1.74
C GLN A 73 6.67 -1.21 0.69
N ASP A 74 6.66 0.13 0.74
CA ASP A 74 7.46 0.99 -0.14
C ASP A 74 8.97 0.75 0.03
N ALA A 75 9.45 0.72 1.27
CA ALA A 75 10.85 0.40 1.58
C ALA A 75 11.23 -1.03 1.18
N PHE A 76 10.33 -1.99 1.38
CA PHE A 76 10.57 -3.38 1.02
C PHE A 76 10.63 -3.58 -0.49
N ALA A 77 9.73 -2.92 -1.25
CA ALA A 77 9.79 -2.90 -2.70
C ALA A 77 11.12 -2.33 -3.21
N ALA A 78 11.56 -1.19 -2.66
CA ALA A 78 12.86 -0.60 -2.98
C ALA A 78 14.04 -1.54 -2.68
N PHE A 79 13.97 -2.26 -1.56
CA PHE A 79 15.01 -3.20 -1.14
C PHE A 79 15.11 -4.42 -2.05
N ILE A 80 13.97 -5.03 -2.43
CA ILE A 80 13.94 -6.23 -3.26
C ILE A 80 14.25 -5.91 -4.73
N VAL A 81 13.67 -4.84 -5.28
CA VAL A 81 13.91 -4.44 -6.67
C VAL A 81 15.34 -3.94 -6.85
N GLY A 82 15.84 -3.14 -5.90
CA GLY A 82 17.20 -2.63 -5.92
C GLY A 82 17.56 -1.96 -7.26
N ASP A 83 18.67 -2.41 -7.85
CA ASP A 83 19.12 -2.02 -9.19
C ASP A 83 19.00 -3.20 -10.20
N LEU A 84 18.23 -4.24 -9.84
CA LEU A 84 18.04 -5.43 -10.68
C LEU A 84 16.97 -5.25 -11.76
N PHE A 85 16.01 -4.36 -11.52
CA PHE A 85 14.92 -4.07 -12.44
C PHE A 85 14.76 -2.56 -12.62
N ASP A 86 13.96 -2.19 -13.62
CA ASP A 86 13.56 -0.80 -13.81
C ASP A 86 12.81 -0.28 -12.59
N LYS A 87 12.85 1.03 -12.36
CA LYS A 87 12.24 1.64 -11.17
C LYS A 87 10.82 2.08 -11.48
N THR A 88 9.95 1.12 -11.75
CA THR A 88 8.55 1.35 -12.14
C THR A 88 7.55 0.79 -11.14
N PHE A 89 6.44 1.50 -10.93
CA PHE A 89 5.36 1.05 -10.05
C PHE A 89 3.97 1.23 -10.67
N LEU A 90 3.05 0.37 -10.29
CA LEU A 90 1.61 0.57 -10.39
C LEU A 90 1.00 0.41 -9.00
N GLU A 91 0.29 1.41 -8.52
CA GLU A 91 -0.44 1.37 -7.24
C GLU A 91 -1.91 1.67 -7.50
N PHE A 92 -2.80 0.81 -7.01
CA PHE A 92 -4.23 1.06 -7.05
C PHE A 92 -4.87 0.81 -5.68
N GLY A 93 -5.83 1.67 -5.34
CA GLY A 93 -6.10 2.04 -3.95
C GLY A 93 -5.30 3.27 -3.51
N ALA A 94 -5.00 4.18 -4.44
CA ALA A 94 -4.03 5.26 -4.21
C ALA A 94 -4.54 6.38 -3.29
N THR A 95 -5.85 6.51 -3.09
CA THR A 95 -6.49 7.55 -2.25
C THR A 95 -5.95 8.97 -2.55
N ASP A 96 -5.45 9.71 -1.56
CA ASP A 96 -4.87 11.04 -1.73
C ASP A 96 -3.45 11.03 -2.33
N GLY A 97 -2.87 9.84 -2.54
CA GLY A 97 -1.54 9.64 -3.08
C GLY A 97 -0.38 9.91 -2.11
N ILE A 98 -0.65 10.11 -0.82
CA ILE A 98 0.38 10.35 0.21
C ILE A 98 0.15 9.48 1.43
N GLU A 99 -1.01 9.59 2.07
CA GLU A 99 -1.33 8.87 3.30
C GLU A 99 -1.38 7.37 2.99
N LEU A 100 -0.58 6.57 3.74
CA LEU A 100 -0.45 5.13 3.56
C LEU A 100 0.04 4.67 2.17
N SER A 101 0.49 5.59 1.31
CA SER A 101 0.91 5.25 -0.05
C SER A 101 2.13 4.32 -0.04
N ASN A 102 2.04 3.29 -0.87
CA ASN A 102 3.10 2.32 -1.10
C ASN A 102 4.08 2.72 -2.21
N SER A 103 3.84 3.86 -2.88
CA SER A 103 4.71 4.37 -3.95
C SER A 103 5.20 5.79 -3.74
N TYR A 104 4.75 6.50 -2.69
CA TYR A 104 5.10 7.90 -2.50
C TYR A 104 6.60 8.11 -2.37
N MET A 105 7.25 7.39 -1.44
CA MET A 105 8.70 7.43 -1.24
C MET A 105 9.45 6.97 -2.49
N LEU A 106 8.95 5.93 -3.18
CA LEU A 106 9.59 5.38 -4.37
C LEU A 106 9.75 6.47 -5.45
N GLU A 107 8.67 7.21 -5.72
CA GLU A 107 8.71 8.31 -6.69
C GLU A 107 9.53 9.50 -6.17
N GLN A 108 9.16 10.03 -5.01
CA GLN A 108 9.64 11.34 -4.56
C GLN A 108 11.09 11.32 -4.07
N ASN A 109 11.57 10.17 -3.59
CA ASN A 109 12.89 10.05 -2.99
C ASN A 109 13.81 9.11 -3.75
N LEU A 110 13.27 8.12 -4.47
CA LEU A 110 14.09 7.10 -5.13
C LEU A 110 14.03 7.16 -6.67
N GLY A 111 13.32 8.14 -7.23
CA GLY A 111 13.28 8.41 -8.66
C GLY A 111 12.52 7.36 -9.47
N TRP A 112 11.62 6.62 -8.84
CA TRP A 112 10.73 5.70 -9.56
C TRP A 112 9.68 6.47 -10.35
N THR A 113 9.20 5.88 -11.44
CA THR A 113 8.10 6.43 -12.26
C THR A 113 6.97 5.44 -12.35
N GLY A 114 5.72 5.88 -12.30
CA GLY A 114 4.62 4.93 -12.27
C GLY A 114 3.26 5.50 -12.57
N VAL A 115 2.27 4.68 -12.23
CA VAL A 115 0.86 4.93 -12.46
C VAL A 115 0.11 4.72 -11.15
N LEU A 116 -0.86 5.60 -10.88
CA LEU A 116 -1.78 5.48 -9.75
C LEU A 116 -3.19 5.24 -10.27
N ALA A 117 -3.96 4.38 -9.62
CA ALA A 117 -5.38 4.25 -9.91
C ALA A 117 -6.25 4.46 -8.66
N GLU A 118 -7.29 5.28 -8.81
CA GLU A 118 -8.23 5.60 -7.75
C GLU A 118 -9.62 5.89 -8.36
N PRO A 119 -10.59 4.96 -8.25
CA PRO A 119 -11.91 5.16 -8.84
C PRO A 119 -12.78 6.17 -8.08
N SER A 120 -12.50 6.43 -6.80
CA SER A 120 -13.32 7.29 -5.96
C SER A 120 -13.10 8.78 -6.26
N PRO A 121 -14.11 9.52 -6.77
CA PRO A 121 -13.93 10.92 -7.16
C PRO A 121 -13.60 11.87 -6.02
N GLN A 122 -13.86 11.48 -4.78
CA GLN A 122 -13.54 12.29 -3.60
C GLN A 122 -12.04 12.51 -3.41
N TRP A 123 -11.20 11.62 -3.97
CA TRP A 123 -9.76 11.68 -3.86
C TRP A 123 -9.07 12.39 -5.03
N HIS A 124 -9.72 12.47 -6.20
CA HIS A 124 -9.08 12.88 -7.45
C HIS A 124 -8.42 14.26 -7.41
N LEU A 125 -9.00 15.22 -6.67
CA LEU A 125 -8.43 16.57 -6.53
C LEU A 125 -7.11 16.52 -5.77
N GLU A 126 -7.11 15.92 -4.58
CA GLU A 126 -5.91 15.81 -3.75
C GLU A 126 -4.88 14.91 -4.40
N LEU A 127 -5.27 13.77 -4.98
CA LEU A 127 -4.38 12.88 -5.71
C LEU A 127 -3.62 13.61 -6.82
N LYS A 128 -4.32 14.38 -7.68
CA LYS A 128 -3.68 15.17 -8.75
C LYS A 128 -2.75 16.26 -8.22
N LYS A 129 -3.12 16.89 -7.10
CA LYS A 129 -2.31 17.93 -6.46
C LYS A 129 -1.05 17.35 -5.82
N ASN A 130 -1.17 16.20 -5.18
CA ASN A 130 -0.11 15.53 -4.45
C ASN A 130 0.84 14.77 -5.39
N ARG A 131 0.35 14.33 -6.55
CA ARG A 131 1.06 13.49 -7.54
C ARG A 131 1.00 14.11 -8.95
N PRO A 132 1.45 15.37 -9.13
CA PRO A 132 1.22 16.13 -10.37
C PRO A 132 1.99 15.61 -11.59
N ASN A 133 3.01 14.78 -11.36
CA ASN A 133 3.86 14.21 -12.41
C ASN A 133 3.54 12.73 -12.69
N THR A 134 2.60 12.14 -11.96
CA THR A 134 2.26 10.72 -12.06
C THR A 134 1.03 10.55 -12.96
N THR A 135 1.01 9.50 -13.78
CA THR A 135 -0.20 9.17 -14.54
C THR A 135 -1.27 8.67 -13.59
N ILE A 136 -2.48 9.24 -13.67
CA ILE A 136 -3.61 8.87 -12.81
C ILE A 136 -4.72 8.25 -13.66
N ILE A 137 -5.11 7.03 -13.30
CA ILE A 137 -6.26 6.31 -13.82
C ILE A 137 -7.43 6.51 -12.84
N THR A 138 -8.54 7.04 -13.34
CA THR A 138 -9.76 7.21 -12.53
C THR A 138 -10.77 6.08 -12.70
N ASP A 139 -10.49 5.13 -13.59
CA ASP A 139 -11.26 3.90 -13.73
C ASP A 139 -10.87 2.88 -12.66
N CYS A 140 -11.82 2.05 -12.25
CA CYS A 140 -11.59 0.98 -11.29
C CYS A 140 -10.78 -0.14 -11.94
N ILE A 141 -9.63 -0.48 -11.36
CA ILE A 141 -8.89 -1.68 -11.78
C ILE A 141 -9.75 -2.90 -11.46
N TRP A 142 -10.11 -3.66 -12.49
CA TRP A 142 -11.03 -4.78 -12.38
C TRP A 142 -10.65 -5.92 -13.32
N LYS A 143 -11.41 -7.02 -13.31
CA LYS A 143 -11.14 -8.17 -14.17
C LYS A 143 -11.33 -7.92 -15.68
N CYS A 144 -12.23 -7.00 -16.04
CA CYS A 144 -12.57 -6.66 -17.42
C CYS A 144 -12.66 -5.14 -17.59
N SER A 145 -12.27 -4.63 -18.76
CA SER A 145 -12.42 -3.22 -19.12
C SER A 145 -13.82 -2.90 -19.64
N GLY A 146 -14.26 -1.66 -19.44
CA GLY A 146 -15.49 -1.13 -20.02
C GLY A 146 -16.78 -1.53 -19.32
N GLU A 147 -16.70 -2.20 -18.16
CA GLU A 147 -17.85 -2.46 -17.31
C GLU A 147 -18.26 -1.20 -16.54
N LYS A 148 -19.50 -1.20 -16.07
CA LYS A 148 -20.01 -0.24 -15.10
C LYS A 148 -20.22 -0.98 -13.79
N LEU A 149 -19.57 -0.51 -12.73
CA LEU A 149 -19.56 -1.17 -11.43
C LEU A 149 -20.20 -0.28 -10.38
N ASP A 150 -20.93 -0.89 -9.46
CA ASP A 150 -21.40 -0.24 -8.25
C ASP A 150 -20.25 -0.16 -7.25
N PHE A 151 -19.74 1.05 -7.03
CA PHE A 151 -18.67 1.33 -6.08
C PHE A 151 -19.25 1.97 -4.82
N PHE A 152 -18.99 1.38 -3.66
CA PHE A 152 -19.38 1.93 -2.38
C PHE A 152 -18.33 2.91 -1.90
N MET A 153 -18.63 4.20 -2.05
CA MET A 153 -17.79 5.30 -1.59
C MET A 153 -18.15 5.64 -0.14
N SER A 154 -17.29 5.24 0.78
CA SER A 154 -17.46 5.51 2.22
C SER A 154 -17.16 6.97 2.53
N ASP A 155 -17.86 7.53 3.52
CA ASP A 155 -17.52 8.85 4.06
C ASP A 155 -16.13 8.84 4.74
N ILE A 156 -15.69 7.67 5.22
CA ILE A 156 -14.29 7.45 5.64
C ILE A 156 -13.55 6.89 4.43
N GLY A 157 -13.10 7.80 3.58
CA GLY A 157 -12.81 7.51 2.18
C GLY A 157 -11.81 6.38 1.91
N ILE A 158 -10.86 6.16 2.83
CA ILE A 158 -9.84 5.11 2.77
C ILE A 158 -10.45 3.70 2.79
N TYR A 159 -11.68 3.55 3.27
CA TYR A 159 -12.38 2.26 3.32
C TYR A 159 -13.32 2.04 2.13
N SER A 160 -13.29 2.89 1.11
CA SER A 160 -14.13 2.71 -0.08
C SER A 160 -13.75 1.45 -0.85
N THR A 161 -14.72 0.78 -1.46
CA THR A 161 -14.50 -0.47 -2.19
C THR A 161 -15.66 -0.75 -3.15
N LEU A 162 -15.54 -1.79 -3.98
CA LEU A 162 -16.66 -2.29 -4.77
C LEU A 162 -17.81 -2.72 -3.85
N ASN A 163 -19.05 -2.38 -4.21
CA ASN A 163 -20.20 -2.57 -3.32
C ASN A 163 -20.41 -4.04 -2.92
N ASP A 164 -20.12 -4.99 -3.80
CA ASP A 164 -20.20 -6.43 -3.53
C ASP A 164 -19.17 -6.90 -2.47
N TYR A 165 -18.09 -6.13 -2.28
CA TYR A 165 -17.00 -6.44 -1.35
C TYR A 165 -17.05 -5.64 -0.04
N LYS A 166 -18.03 -4.74 0.15
CA LYS A 166 -18.09 -3.87 1.36
C LYS A 166 -18.16 -4.61 2.70
N LEU A 167 -18.53 -5.90 2.70
CA LEU A 167 -18.57 -6.77 3.88
C LEU A 167 -17.49 -7.87 3.86
N HIS A 168 -16.55 -7.84 2.92
CA HIS A 168 -15.57 -8.90 2.72
C HIS A 168 -14.72 -9.15 3.97
N ASP A 169 -14.25 -8.09 4.63
CA ASP A 169 -13.45 -8.18 5.86
C ASP A 169 -14.27 -8.40 7.14
N ALA A 170 -15.58 -8.69 7.07
CA ALA A 170 -16.42 -8.72 8.28
C ALA A 170 -15.92 -9.71 9.35
N SER A 171 -15.27 -10.81 8.92
CA SER A 171 -14.69 -11.81 9.82
C SER A 171 -13.27 -11.47 10.29
N SER A 172 -12.44 -10.91 9.40
CA SER A 172 -11.02 -10.64 9.66
C SER A 172 -10.78 -9.26 10.30
N LYS A 173 -11.51 -8.23 9.86
CA LYS A 173 -11.42 -6.84 10.32
C LYS A 173 -12.82 -6.25 10.56
N PRO A 174 -13.57 -6.73 11.58
CA PRO A 174 -14.93 -6.27 11.85
C PRO A 174 -15.00 -4.77 12.14
N GLY A 175 -13.98 -4.19 12.78
CA GLY A 175 -13.89 -2.74 13.04
C GLY A 175 -13.83 -1.91 11.76
N ASN A 176 -12.95 -2.28 10.82
CA ASN A 176 -12.85 -1.61 9.51
C ASN A 176 -14.16 -1.73 8.74
N THR A 177 -14.78 -2.91 8.74
CA THR A 177 -16.08 -3.13 8.09
C THR A 177 -17.17 -2.24 8.69
N GLN A 178 -17.24 -2.10 10.01
CA GLN A 178 -18.21 -1.22 10.67
C GLN A 178 -17.99 0.25 10.31
N LEU A 179 -16.74 0.72 10.27
CA LEU A 179 -16.40 2.08 9.88
C LEU A 179 -16.75 2.34 8.42
N ARG A 180 -16.38 1.42 7.53
CA ARG A 180 -16.70 1.42 6.10
C ARG A 180 -18.19 1.65 5.86
N ILE A 181 -19.03 0.77 6.41
CA ILE A 181 -20.47 0.78 6.15
C ILE A 181 -21.27 1.75 7.04
N LYS A 182 -20.60 2.50 7.93
CA LYS A 182 -21.25 3.44 8.84
C LYS A 182 -22.09 4.46 8.07
N ASN A 183 -21.49 5.08 7.05
CA ASN A 183 -22.12 5.99 6.10
C ASN A 183 -21.34 5.98 4.78
N GLY A 184 -22.04 6.28 3.69
CA GLY A 184 -21.45 6.38 2.36
C GLY A 184 -22.55 6.37 1.30
N LYS A 185 -22.14 6.30 0.04
CA LYS A 185 -23.06 6.19 -1.10
C LYS A 185 -22.52 5.27 -2.18
N ILE A 186 -23.43 4.63 -2.90
CA ILE A 186 -23.07 3.89 -4.11
C ILE A 186 -22.95 4.89 -5.26
N ILE A 187 -21.87 4.80 -6.00
CA ILE A 187 -21.62 5.52 -7.25
C ILE A 187 -21.34 4.52 -8.36
N GLU A 188 -21.63 4.90 -9.60
CA GLU A 188 -21.22 4.14 -10.77
C GLU A 188 -19.79 4.55 -11.14
N VAL A 189 -18.91 3.57 -11.35
CA VAL A 189 -17.56 3.77 -11.88
C VAL A 189 -17.35 2.89 -13.11
N HIS A 190 -16.51 3.35 -14.03
CA HIS A 190 -16.06 2.54 -15.15
C HIS A 190 -14.86 1.68 -14.75
N SER A 191 -14.68 0.55 -15.43
CA SER A 191 -13.56 -0.34 -15.17
C SER A 191 -12.50 -0.35 -16.27
N VAL A 192 -11.27 -0.67 -15.86
CA VAL A 192 -10.16 -1.02 -16.76
C VAL A 192 -9.46 -2.27 -16.23
N SER A 193 -9.09 -3.19 -17.11
CA SER A 193 -8.39 -4.41 -16.75
C SER A 193 -6.91 -4.15 -16.49
N LEU A 194 -6.31 -4.93 -15.60
CA LEU A 194 -4.87 -4.84 -15.33
C LEU A 194 -4.05 -5.11 -16.60
N ASN A 195 -4.50 -6.03 -17.46
CA ASN A 195 -3.87 -6.29 -18.76
C ASN A 195 -3.84 -5.05 -19.67
N ASP A 196 -4.95 -4.31 -19.75
CA ASP A 196 -5.03 -3.08 -20.55
C ASP A 196 -4.19 -1.96 -19.95
N VAL A 197 -4.11 -1.86 -18.62
CA VAL A 197 -3.21 -0.91 -17.96
C VAL A 197 -1.75 -1.18 -18.35
N MET A 198 -1.30 -2.45 -18.33
CA MET A 198 0.06 -2.80 -18.76
C MET A 198 0.33 -2.40 -20.21
N GLU A 199 -0.60 -2.67 -21.12
CA GLU A 199 -0.48 -2.30 -22.53
C GLU A 199 -0.41 -0.78 -22.75
N ILE A 200 -1.33 -0.05 -22.14
CA ILE A 200 -1.53 1.38 -22.40
C ILE A 200 -0.47 2.24 -21.71
N THR A 201 -0.05 1.86 -20.50
CA THR A 201 0.76 2.72 -19.63
C THR A 201 2.19 2.23 -19.43
N PHE A 202 2.43 0.93 -19.58
CA PHE A 202 3.75 0.31 -19.42
C PHE A 202 4.30 -0.26 -20.74
N ASN A 203 3.75 0.12 -21.89
CA ASN A 203 4.15 -0.35 -23.22
C ASN A 203 4.16 -1.89 -23.34
N GLY A 204 3.20 -2.55 -22.69
CA GLY A 204 3.08 -4.01 -22.71
C GLY A 204 4.08 -4.75 -21.82
N LEU A 205 4.70 -4.07 -20.86
CA LEU A 205 5.58 -4.67 -19.84
C LEU A 205 4.94 -4.63 -18.45
N ALA A 206 5.38 -5.52 -17.56
CA ALA A 206 5.01 -5.46 -16.15
C ALA A 206 5.80 -4.36 -15.43
N PRO A 207 5.20 -3.63 -14.47
CA PRO A 207 5.94 -2.77 -13.57
C PRO A 207 6.78 -3.62 -12.60
N SER A 208 7.89 -3.07 -12.11
CA SER A 208 8.74 -3.76 -11.14
C SER A 208 8.10 -3.88 -9.75
N TYR A 209 7.10 -3.05 -9.46
CA TYR A 209 6.31 -3.13 -8.25
C TYR A 209 4.83 -2.92 -8.53
N LEU A 210 3.99 -3.86 -8.09
CA LEU A 210 2.55 -3.78 -8.13
C LEU A 210 2.01 -3.70 -6.70
N SER A 211 1.42 -2.57 -6.33
CA SER A 211 0.72 -2.38 -5.06
C SER A 211 -0.79 -2.48 -5.28
N ILE A 212 -1.43 -3.36 -4.51
CA ILE A 212 -2.82 -3.75 -4.67
C ILE A 212 -3.51 -3.61 -3.31
N ASP A 213 -4.39 -2.62 -3.19
CA ASP A 213 -5.24 -2.44 -2.01
C ASP A 213 -6.66 -2.07 -2.46
N THR A 214 -7.55 -3.06 -2.51
CA THR A 214 -8.93 -2.89 -3.02
C THR A 214 -10.00 -3.35 -2.04
N GLU A 215 -9.57 -3.74 -0.83
CA GLU A 215 -10.43 -4.15 0.27
C GLU A 215 -11.34 -5.35 -0.10
N GLY A 216 -10.75 -6.34 -0.81
CA GLY A 216 -11.34 -7.68 -1.00
C GLY A 216 -11.47 -8.17 -2.45
N SER A 217 -11.24 -7.29 -3.43
CA SER A 217 -11.44 -7.61 -4.86
C SER A 217 -10.18 -8.13 -5.57
N GLU A 218 -9.08 -8.27 -4.83
CA GLU A 218 -7.73 -8.55 -5.35
C GLU A 218 -7.66 -9.88 -6.09
N TYR A 219 -8.35 -10.91 -5.58
CA TYR A 219 -8.35 -12.24 -6.20
C TYR A 219 -8.93 -12.21 -7.62
N GLU A 220 -10.05 -11.52 -7.84
CA GLU A 220 -10.69 -11.46 -9.16
C GLU A 220 -9.81 -10.69 -10.17
N ILE A 221 -9.18 -9.60 -9.71
CA ILE A 221 -8.24 -8.82 -10.52
C ILE A 221 -7.07 -9.70 -10.95
N LEU A 222 -6.40 -10.37 -9.99
CA LEU A 222 -5.24 -11.20 -10.28
C LEU A 222 -5.60 -12.45 -11.10
N ASN A 223 -6.75 -13.08 -10.84
CA ASN A 223 -7.19 -14.25 -11.59
C ASN A 223 -7.47 -13.95 -13.08
N SER A 224 -7.65 -12.67 -13.43
CA SER A 224 -7.81 -12.22 -14.81
C SER A 224 -6.50 -11.77 -15.49
N LEU A 225 -5.41 -11.66 -14.74
CA LEU A 225 -4.11 -11.24 -15.25
C LEU A 225 -3.48 -12.35 -16.12
N ASP A 226 -2.95 -11.97 -17.28
CA ASP A 226 -2.17 -12.86 -18.14
C ASP A 226 -0.75 -13.04 -17.60
N PHE A 227 -0.59 -13.92 -16.61
CA PHE A 227 0.71 -14.26 -16.02
C PHE A 227 1.65 -15.02 -16.96
N GLU A 228 1.16 -15.57 -18.09
CA GLU A 228 2.07 -16.18 -19.08
C GLU A 228 2.79 -15.10 -19.89
N LYS A 229 2.13 -13.95 -20.07
CA LYS A 229 2.68 -12.80 -20.77
C LYS A 229 3.60 -11.92 -19.91
N TYR A 230 3.25 -11.72 -18.64
CA TYR A 230 3.88 -10.74 -17.75
C TYR A 230 4.78 -11.36 -16.68
#